data_AF-A0A2V9ZYK6-F1
#
_entry.id   AF-A0A2V9ZYK6-F1
#
_cell.length_a   1.000
_cell.length_b   1.000
_cell.length_c   1.000
_cell.angle_alpha   90.00
_cell.angle_beta   90.00
_cell.angle_gamma   90.00
#
_symmetry.space_group_name_H-M   'P 1'
#
loop_
_entity.id
_entity.type
_entity.pdbx_description
1 polymer ?
#
loop_
_entity_poly.entity_id
_entity_poly.type
_entity_poly.pdbx_seq_one_letter_code
_entity_poly.pdbx_strand_id
1 'polypeptide(L)'
;MVRRAREQGAKSMAVTFEPHPARILRPDSGLKLLTPTPEKLRLLQATRVDAVLLLPFARDLSLMTPHQFAHEILKNHLKAREVHEGYNFRFGHRAA
;
A
#
# COMPACT_ATOMS: atom_id res chain seq x y z
N MET A 1 1.77 14.04 -6.62
CA MET A 1 0.87 12.87 -6.64
C MET A 1 -0.58 13.29 -6.90
N VAL A 2 -1.31 13.90 -5.94
CA VAL A 2 -2.74 14.28 -6.15
C VAL A 2 -2.95 15.20 -7.35
N ARG A 3 -2.18 16.29 -7.47
CA ARG A 3 -2.23 17.18 -8.65
C ARG A 3 -1.97 16.44 -9.96
N ARG A 4 -0.94 15.59 -9.98
CA ARG A 4 -0.52 14.79 -11.15
C ARG A 4 -1.62 13.82 -11.60
N ALA A 5 -2.30 13.16 -10.66
CA ALA A 5 -3.44 12.29 -10.97
C ALA A 5 -4.57 13.10 -11.62
N ARG A 6 -4.89 14.28 -11.10
CA ARG A 6 -5.93 15.17 -11.67
C ARG A 6 -5.59 15.63 -13.08
N GLU A 7 -4.34 16.04 -13.33
CA GLU A 7 -3.86 16.43 -14.68
C GLU A 7 -4.01 15.31 -15.72
N GLN A 8 -4.03 14.04 -15.27
CA GLN A 8 -4.22 12.87 -16.13
C GLN A 8 -5.67 12.35 -16.16
N GLY A 9 -6.61 13.03 -15.50
CA GLY A 9 -7.98 12.56 -15.34
C GLY A 9 -8.09 11.26 -14.54
N ALA A 10 -7.13 10.97 -13.66
CA ALA A 10 -7.09 9.79 -12.81
C ALA A 10 -7.43 10.11 -11.35
N LYS A 11 -7.77 9.08 -10.56
CA LYS A 11 -7.96 9.18 -9.11
C LYS A 11 -6.64 8.89 -8.38
N SER A 12 -6.33 9.70 -7.39
CA SER A 12 -5.21 9.48 -6.48
C SER A 12 -5.59 8.52 -5.37
N MET A 13 -4.74 7.53 -5.09
CA MET A 13 -5.01 6.51 -4.08
C MET A 13 -3.76 6.26 -3.25
N ALA A 14 -3.91 6.23 -1.92
CA ALA A 14 -2.90 5.70 -1.02
C ALA A 14 -3.18 4.21 -0.78
N VAL A 15 -2.19 3.35 -1.01
CA VAL A 15 -2.29 1.91 -0.73
C VAL A 15 -1.45 1.60 0.50
N THR A 16 -2.04 0.93 1.49
CA THR A 16 -1.35 0.51 2.71
C THR A 16 -1.90 -0.83 3.20
N PHE A 17 -1.27 -1.41 4.21
CA PHE A 17 -1.52 -2.77 4.66
C PHE A 17 -2.16 -2.80 6.05
N GLU A 18 -3.07 -3.75 6.27
CA GLU A 18 -3.64 -4.10 7.58
C GLU A 18 -3.80 -5.63 7.70
N PRO A 19 -3.28 -6.29 8.75
CA PRO A 19 -2.38 -5.74 9.76
C PRO A 19 -1.05 -5.30 9.16
N HIS A 20 -0.26 -4.55 9.94
CA HIS A 20 1.07 -4.14 9.49
C HIS A 20 1.91 -5.38 9.09
N PRO A 21 2.62 -5.39 7.95
CA PRO A 21 3.31 -6.58 7.44
C PRO A 21 4.28 -7.23 8.43
N ALA A 22 4.97 -6.43 9.24
CA ALA A 22 5.85 -6.93 10.29
C ALA A 22 5.13 -7.78 11.36
N ARG A 23 3.82 -7.58 11.61
CA ARG A 23 3.06 -8.47 12.50
C ARG A 23 2.93 -9.89 11.95
N ILE A 24 2.92 -10.04 10.63
CA ILE A 24 2.82 -11.34 9.94
C ILE A 24 4.21 -11.94 9.70
N LEU A 25 5.14 -11.13 9.22
CA LEU A 25 6.48 -11.58 8.83
C LEU A 25 7.43 -11.74 10.03
N ARG A 26 7.19 -11.01 11.12
CA ARG A 26 8.03 -10.93 12.31
C ARG A 26 7.15 -10.80 13.57
N PRO A 27 6.32 -11.81 13.89
CA PRO A 27 5.35 -11.73 14.99
C PRO A 27 6.00 -11.36 16.33
N ASP A 28 7.23 -11.83 16.59
CA ASP A 28 7.96 -11.57 17.85
C ASP A 28 8.70 -10.24 17.88
N SER A 29 8.56 -9.38 16.86
CA SER A 29 9.27 -8.10 16.77
C SER A 29 8.84 -7.05 17.81
N GLY A 30 7.75 -7.29 18.55
CA GLY A 30 7.22 -6.32 19.51
C GLY A 30 6.76 -5.01 18.86
N LEU A 31 6.36 -5.05 17.58
CA LEU A 31 6.04 -3.86 16.79
C LEU A 31 5.03 -2.93 17.50
N LYS A 32 5.49 -1.72 17.81
CA LYS A 32 4.63 -0.60 18.25
C LYS A 32 4.37 0.32 17.06
N LEU A 33 3.09 0.57 16.77
CA LEU A 33 2.71 1.46 15.67
C LEU A 33 2.82 2.92 16.13
N LEU A 34 3.60 3.72 15.40
CA LEU A 34 3.63 5.18 15.61
C LEU A 34 2.25 5.81 15.35
N THR A 35 1.55 5.28 14.34
CA THR A 35 0.25 5.78 13.90
C THR A 35 -0.67 4.58 13.68
N PRO A 36 -1.52 4.24 14.66
CA PRO A 36 -2.51 3.17 14.51
C PRO A 36 -3.43 3.43 13.32
N THR A 37 -4.04 2.37 12.77
CA THR A 37 -4.80 2.46 11.51
C THR A 37 -5.92 3.50 11.50
N PRO A 38 -6.75 3.66 12.55
CA PRO A 38 -7.73 4.75 12.60
C PRO A 38 -7.11 6.14 12.44
N GLU A 39 -5.99 6.38 13.13
CA GLU A 39 -5.27 7.66 13.06
C GLU A 39 -4.59 7.86 11.70
N LYS A 40 -4.00 6.79 11.13
CA LYS A 40 -3.41 6.80 9.79
C LYS A 40 -4.44 7.18 8.74
N LEU A 41 -5.65 6.60 8.80
CA LEU A 41 -6.75 6.92 7.89
C LEU A 41 -7.18 8.39 8.04
N ARG A 42 -7.32 8.89 9.27
CA ARG A 42 -7.65 10.29 9.55
C ARG A 42 -6.63 11.25 8.95
N LEU A 43 -5.34 10.97 9.13
CA LEU A 43 -4.25 11.77 8.56
C LEU A 43 -4.23 11.70 7.03
N LEU A 44 -4.42 10.53 6.44
CA LEU A 44 -4.50 10.38 4.98
C LEU A 44 -5.69 11.14 4.39
N GLN A 45 -6.85 11.11 5.04
CA GLN A 45 -8.02 11.86 4.61
C GLN A 45 -7.74 13.38 4.51
N ALA A 46 -6.92 13.93 5.40
CA ALA A 46 -6.52 15.34 5.36
C ALA A 46 -5.62 15.70 4.16
N THR A 47 -5.02 14.72 3.47
CA THR A 47 -4.10 14.95 2.34
C THR A 47 -4.80 15.17 0.99
N ARG A 48 -6.14 15.08 0.94
CA ARG A 48 -6.96 15.17 -0.28
C ARG A 48 -6.71 14.07 -1.33
N VAL A 49 -6.15 12.93 -0.93
CA VAL A 49 -6.21 11.72 -1.76
C VAL A 49 -7.67 11.33 -1.99
N ASP A 50 -7.99 10.81 -3.17
CA ASP A 50 -9.37 10.46 -3.51
C ASP A 50 -9.83 9.17 -2.81
N ALA A 51 -8.89 8.27 -2.50
CA ALA A 51 -9.16 7.02 -1.81
C ALA A 51 -7.96 6.52 -1.00
N VAL A 52 -8.25 5.68 0.00
CA VAL A 52 -7.26 4.85 0.68
C VAL A 52 -7.67 3.40 0.53
N LEU A 53 -6.76 2.57 0.04
CA LEU A 53 -6.93 1.12 -0.01
C LEU A 53 -6.14 0.48 1.13
N LEU A 54 -6.86 -0.15 2.06
CA LEU A 54 -6.28 -1.05 3.05
C LEU A 54 -6.28 -2.47 2.49
N LEU A 55 -5.12 -2.94 2.04
CA LEU A 55 -4.94 -4.31 1.59
C LEU A 55 -4.77 -5.23 2.81
N PRO A 56 -5.59 -6.28 2.93
CA PRO A 56 -5.40 -7.31 3.94
C PRO A 56 -4.03 -7.96 3.76
N PHE A 57 -3.11 -7.75 4.70
CA PHE A 57 -1.81 -8.39 4.64
C PHE A 57 -1.88 -9.76 5.33
N ALA A 58 -2.03 -10.78 4.49
CA ALA A 58 -2.08 -12.18 4.89
C ALA A 58 -0.96 -12.98 4.21
N ARG A 59 -0.88 -14.28 4.54
CA ARG A 59 0.15 -15.18 4.00
C ARG A 59 0.17 -15.18 2.48
N ASP A 60 -1.00 -15.23 1.82
CA ASP A 60 -1.08 -15.28 0.36
C ASP A 60 -0.45 -14.04 -0.28
N LEU A 61 -0.78 -12.84 0.23
CA LEU A 61 -0.17 -11.59 -0.23
C LEU A 61 1.34 -11.54 0.05
N SER A 62 1.79 -12.12 1.17
CA SER A 62 3.21 -12.20 1.52
C SER A 62 4.03 -13.14 0.63
N LEU A 63 3.36 -14.06 -0.06
CA LEU A 63 3.97 -15.04 -0.97
C LEU A 63 3.91 -14.60 -2.44
N MET A 64 3.11 -13.58 -2.78
CA MET A 64 3.09 -13.01 -4.13
C MET A 64 4.46 -12.45 -4.50
N THR A 65 5.00 -12.82 -5.65
CA THR A 65 6.22 -12.20 -6.19
C THR A 65 5.98 -10.72 -6.52
N PRO A 66 7.03 -9.89 -6.62
CA PRO A 66 6.89 -8.49 -7.05
C PRO A 66 6.15 -8.36 -8.39
N HIS A 67 6.43 -9.28 -9.33
CA HIS A 67 5.76 -9.32 -10.64
C HIS A 67 4.26 -9.62 -10.51
N GLN A 68 3.88 -10.61 -9.70
CA GLN A 68 2.47 -10.93 -9.45
C GLN A 68 1.75 -9.76 -8.81
N PHE A 69 2.34 -9.12 -7.79
CA PHE A 69 1.72 -7.96 -7.15
C PHE A 69 1.53 -6.80 -8.14
N ALA A 70 2.55 -6.48 -8.95
CA ALA A 70 2.45 -5.43 -9.96
C ALA A 70 1.39 -5.75 -11.03
N HIS A 71 1.35 -6.99 -11.51
CA HIS A 71 0.45 -7.36 -12.60
C HIS A 71 -0.99 -7.57 -12.12
N GLU A 72 -1.20 -8.32 -11.05
CA GLU A 72 -2.53 -8.65 -10.55
C GLU A 72 -3.14 -7.46 -9.81
N ILE A 73 -2.45 -6.91 -8.81
CA ILE A 73 -3.02 -5.87 -7.96
C ILE A 73 -2.96 -4.51 -8.66
N LEU A 74 -1.76 -4.04 -9.02
CA LEU A 74 -1.61 -2.68 -9.53
C LEU A 74 -2.19 -2.50 -10.93
N LYS A 75 -1.86 -3.41 -11.86
CA LYS A 75 -2.31 -3.31 -13.26
C LYS A 75 -3.74 -3.84 -13.45
N ASN A 76 -4.06 -5.05 -13.02
CA ASN A 76 -5.35 -5.65 -13.38
C ASN A 76 -6.50 -5.15 -12.48
N HIS A 77 -6.33 -5.17 -11.16
CA HIS A 77 -7.38 -4.73 -10.23
C HIS A 77 -7.48 -3.21 -10.13
N LEU A 78 -6.36 -2.52 -9.89
CA LEU A 78 -6.37 -1.06 -9.69
C LEU A 78 -6.26 -0.26 -10.99
N LYS A 79 -5.83 -0.88 -12.09
CA LYS A 79 -5.59 -0.20 -13.37
C LYS A 79 -4.71 1.05 -13.20
N ALA A 80 -3.70 0.93 -12.34
CA ALA A 80 -2.80 2.00 -11.99
C ALA A 80 -2.06 2.50 -13.24
N ARG A 81 -2.12 3.81 -13.48
CA ARG A 81 -1.41 4.47 -14.58
C ARG A 81 0.00 4.90 -14.19
N GLU A 82 0.15 5.39 -12.97
CA GLU A 82 1.43 5.76 -12.37
C GLU A 82 1.47 5.21 -10.95
N VAL A 83 2.63 4.68 -10.56
CA VAL A 83 2.90 4.21 -9.20
C VAL A 83 4.02 5.06 -8.65
N HIS A 84 3.81 5.62 -7.47
CA HIS A 84 4.82 6.38 -6.76
C HIS A 84 5.15 5.64 -5.47
N GLU A 85 6.41 5.28 -5.31
CA GLU A 85 6.90 4.57 -4.14
C GLU A 85 8.07 5.33 -3.49
N GLY A 86 8.29 5.09 -2.20
CA GLY A 86 9.47 5.62 -1.52
C GLY A 86 10.72 4.86 -1.94
N TYR A 87 11.89 5.50 -1.83
CA TYR A 87 13.19 4.90 -2.19
C TYR A 87 13.45 3.52 -1.57
N ASN A 88 12.92 3.27 -0.36
CA ASN A 88 13.06 2.01 0.37
C ASN A 88 11.80 1.13 0.32
N PHE A 89 10.82 1.46 -0.52
CA PHE A 89 9.62 0.65 -0.63
C PHE A 89 9.91 -0.60 -1.44
N ARG A 90 9.45 -1.74 -0.93
CA ARG A 90 9.60 -3.05 -1.56
C ARG A 90 8.28 -3.78 -1.37
N PHE A 91 7.76 -4.36 -2.45
CA PHE A 91 6.53 -5.14 -2.42
C PHE A 91 6.78 -6.51 -3.07
N GLY A 92 6.04 -7.52 -2.61
CA GLY A 92 6.23 -8.91 -3.01
C GLY A 92 7.14 -9.71 -2.07
N HIS A 93 7.18 -11.03 -2.31
CA HIS A 93 7.82 -12.01 -1.46
C HIS A 93 9.31 -11.69 -1.28
N ARG A 94 9.77 -11.80 -0.03
CA ARG A 94 11.12 -11.43 0.44
C ARG A 94 11.50 -9.96 0.27
N ALA A 95 10.56 -9.12 -0.16
CA ALA A 95 10.90 -7.75 -0.55
C ALA A 95 12.12 -7.78 -1.49
N ALA A 96 12.13 -8.66 -2.50
CA ALA A 96 13.25 -8.78 -3.43
C ALA A 96 13.30 -7.61 -4.40
#